data_AF-A0A0D3VF77-F1
#
_entry.id   AF-A0A0D3VF77-F1
#
_cell.length_a   1.000
_cell.length_b   1.000
_cell.length_c   1.000
_cell.angle_alpha   90.00
_cell.angle_beta   90.00
_cell.angle_gamma   90.00
#
_symmetry.space_group_name_H-M   'P 1'
#
loop_
_entity.id
_entity.type
_entity.pdbx_description
1 polymer ?
#
loop_
_entity_poly.entity_id
_entity_poly.type
_entity_poly.pdbx_seq_one_letter_code
_entity_poly.pdbx_strand_id
1 'polypeptide(L)'
;MQYIHADSSTPSIRELTHQMDEDRCTLRWRWPEGVQAVYIYRTAADQPIEDEPVVSRMKLYTRDEYKANNGYHERTQDIGRWVYTVFASWMDGHEPVLIRQEDGLNRKEISTGKARIIYSIKQKSSFFQKYKTIQMRVTTEVTIHKEVLCYVKKQGSYPANKSDGTVYPFVQHFSPGKTILPIIEVGKNDFVRLFFTDGPKYGAMYELIPE
;
A
#
# COMPACT_ATOMS: atom_id res chain seq x y z
N MET A 1 23.15 7.86 -14.12
CA MET A 1 21.90 7.21 -14.60
C MET A 1 21.00 8.30 -15.14
N GLN A 2 20.41 8.05 -16.31
CA GLN A 2 19.48 8.96 -16.95
C GLN A 2 18.18 8.24 -17.34
N TYR A 3 17.10 8.99 -17.43
CA TYR A 3 15.83 8.55 -17.98
C TYR A 3 15.59 9.19 -19.34
N ILE A 4 15.00 8.42 -20.25
CA ILE A 4 14.50 8.93 -21.53
C ILE A 4 13.03 8.51 -21.70
N HIS A 5 12.27 9.27 -22.48
CA HIS A 5 10.91 8.90 -22.83
C HIS A 5 10.91 7.81 -23.90
N ALA A 6 9.98 6.86 -23.78
CA ALA A 6 9.76 5.87 -24.81
C ALA A 6 9.23 6.53 -26.09
N ASP A 7 9.85 6.19 -27.21
CA ASP A 7 9.36 6.48 -28.55
C ASP A 7 9.25 5.19 -29.38
N SER A 8 8.88 5.30 -30.65
CA SER A 8 8.71 4.15 -31.55
C SER A 8 10.00 3.37 -31.84
N SER A 9 11.16 3.94 -31.56
CA SER A 9 12.50 3.34 -31.75
C SER A 9 13.06 2.70 -30.49
N THR A 10 12.54 3.07 -29.32
CA THR A 10 13.00 2.52 -28.03
C THR A 10 12.40 1.13 -27.73
N PRO A 11 13.17 0.22 -27.12
CA PRO A 11 12.63 -1.03 -26.64
C PRO A 11 11.60 -0.81 -25.52
N SER A 12 10.48 -1.53 -25.60
CA SER A 12 9.35 -1.41 -24.65
C SER A 12 9.02 -2.74 -24.00
N ILE A 13 8.76 -2.73 -22.69
CA ILE A 13 8.18 -3.85 -21.97
C ILE A 13 6.72 -3.99 -22.40
N ARG A 14 6.32 -5.22 -22.71
CA ARG A 14 4.98 -5.59 -23.16
C ARG A 14 4.52 -6.87 -22.50
N GLU A 15 3.21 -7.10 -22.51
CA GLU A 15 2.58 -8.34 -22.03
C GLU A 15 2.97 -8.66 -20.57
N LEU A 16 3.08 -7.63 -19.72
CA LEU A 16 3.39 -7.79 -18.31
C LEU A 16 2.22 -8.45 -17.57
N THR A 17 2.46 -9.68 -17.14
CA THR A 17 1.54 -10.53 -16.40
C THR A 17 2.15 -10.91 -15.06
N HIS A 18 1.28 -11.33 -14.14
CA HIS A 18 1.71 -11.84 -12.84
C HIS A 18 0.95 -13.11 -12.49
N GLN A 19 1.56 -13.91 -11.62
CA GLN A 19 0.95 -15.07 -11.00
C GLN A 19 1.30 -15.06 -9.51
N MET A 20 0.29 -15.24 -8.67
CA MET A 20 0.44 -15.40 -7.22
C MET A 20 0.33 -16.89 -6.88
N ASP A 21 1.29 -17.37 -6.08
CA ASP A 21 1.34 -18.73 -5.56
C ASP A 21 1.76 -18.65 -4.09
N GLU A 22 0.79 -18.80 -3.18
CA GLU A 22 0.95 -18.59 -1.73
C GLU A 22 1.66 -17.26 -1.39
N ASP A 23 2.95 -17.33 -1.04
CA ASP A 23 3.81 -16.21 -0.66
C ASP A 23 4.78 -15.79 -1.78
N ARG A 24 4.56 -16.23 -3.02
CA ARG A 24 5.45 -15.96 -4.16
C ARG A 24 4.70 -15.26 -5.28
N CYS A 25 5.22 -14.10 -5.66
CA CYS A 25 4.82 -13.38 -6.85
C CYS A 25 5.78 -13.71 -8.00
N THR A 26 5.23 -14.19 -9.12
CA THR A 26 5.98 -14.34 -10.37
C THR A 26 5.53 -13.26 -11.37
N LEU A 27 6.47 -12.48 -11.88
CA LEU A 27 6.26 -11.55 -12.99
C LEU A 27 6.79 -12.14 -14.29
N ARG A 28 6.02 -12.01 -15.37
CA ARG A 28 6.43 -12.40 -16.72
C ARG A 28 6.07 -11.31 -17.71
N TRP A 29 6.97 -11.02 -18.63
CA TRP A 29 6.77 -10.07 -19.72
C TRP A 29 7.49 -10.56 -20.98
N ARG A 30 7.14 -9.93 -22.10
CA ARG A 30 7.89 -10.12 -23.34
C ARG A 30 9.21 -9.36 -23.24
N TRP A 31 10.33 -10.09 -23.22
CA TRP A 31 11.65 -9.49 -23.16
C TRP A 31 11.92 -8.65 -24.42
N PRO A 32 12.23 -7.33 -24.31
CA PRO A 32 12.47 -6.49 -25.47
C PRO A 32 13.73 -6.90 -26.25
N GLU A 33 13.72 -6.71 -27.55
CA GLU A 33 14.90 -6.96 -28.38
C GLU A 33 16.03 -5.96 -28.04
N GLY A 34 17.29 -6.41 -28.14
CA GLY A 34 18.46 -5.58 -27.85
C GLY A 34 18.73 -5.29 -26.37
N VAL A 35 17.77 -5.55 -25.47
CA VAL A 35 17.91 -5.28 -24.03
C VAL A 35 18.65 -6.42 -23.33
N GLN A 36 19.71 -6.09 -22.57
CA GLN A 36 20.50 -7.07 -21.81
C GLN A 36 19.99 -7.22 -20.36
N ALA A 37 19.44 -6.15 -19.80
CA ALA A 37 18.91 -6.15 -18.45
C ALA A 37 17.75 -5.15 -18.30
N VAL A 38 16.91 -5.39 -17.30
CA VAL A 38 15.85 -4.48 -16.88
C VAL A 38 16.07 -4.08 -15.43
N TYR A 39 15.43 -2.99 -15.03
CA TYR A 39 15.34 -2.59 -13.63
C TYR A 39 13.90 -2.74 -13.15
N ILE A 40 13.72 -3.42 -12.02
CA ILE A 40 12.41 -3.68 -11.44
C ILE A 40 12.29 -2.80 -10.19
N TYR A 41 11.30 -1.93 -10.20
CA TYR A 41 10.94 -1.09 -9.07
C TYR A 41 9.64 -1.60 -8.45
N ARG A 42 9.59 -1.68 -7.12
CA ARG A 42 8.40 -2.05 -6.36
C ARG A 42 8.05 -0.92 -5.39
N THR A 43 6.78 -0.52 -5.39
CA THR A 43 6.23 0.48 -4.45
C THR A 43 4.86 0.04 -3.93
N ALA A 44 4.46 0.52 -2.76
CA ALA A 44 3.11 0.28 -2.25
C ALA A 44 2.09 1.08 -3.08
N ALA A 45 0.91 0.50 -3.33
CA ALA A 45 -0.10 1.13 -4.20
C ALA A 45 -0.75 2.39 -3.60
N ASP A 46 -0.57 2.65 -2.31
CA ASP A 46 -1.02 3.88 -1.65
C ASP A 46 0.05 5.00 -1.67
N GLN A 47 1.26 4.69 -2.11
CA GLN A 47 2.30 5.69 -2.35
C GLN A 47 2.18 6.25 -3.77
N PRO A 48 2.52 7.54 -3.98
CA PRO A 48 2.67 8.08 -5.32
C PRO A 48 3.66 7.24 -6.13
N ILE A 49 3.28 6.88 -7.36
CA ILE A 49 4.20 6.18 -8.26
C ILE A 49 5.25 7.18 -8.71
N GLU A 50 6.49 6.97 -8.30
CA GLU A 50 7.65 7.72 -8.77
C GLU A 50 7.92 7.35 -10.23
N ASP A 51 7.90 8.34 -11.12
CA ASP A 51 8.24 8.13 -12.54
C ASP A 51 9.74 7.90 -12.75
N GLU A 52 10.57 8.42 -11.85
CA GLU A 52 12.04 8.33 -11.89
C GLU A 52 12.63 7.90 -10.54
N PRO A 53 12.41 6.65 -10.10
CA PRO A 53 12.97 6.17 -8.84
C PRO A 53 14.51 6.13 -8.89
N VAL A 54 15.16 6.22 -7.75
CA VAL A 54 16.63 6.04 -7.68
C VAL A 54 17.03 4.57 -7.85
N VAL A 55 18.16 4.28 -8.53
CA VAL A 55 18.66 2.91 -8.79
C VAL A 55 18.74 2.05 -7.55
N SER A 56 19.16 2.63 -6.43
CA SER A 56 19.37 1.90 -5.18
C SER A 56 18.09 1.28 -4.62
N ARG A 57 16.91 1.70 -5.11
CA ARG A 57 15.60 1.14 -4.78
C ARG A 57 15.08 0.17 -5.83
N MET A 58 15.88 -0.14 -6.84
CA MET A 58 15.53 -1.02 -7.95
C MET A 58 16.35 -2.30 -7.94
N LYS A 59 15.77 -3.37 -8.45
CA LYS A 59 16.46 -4.62 -8.71
C LYS A 59 16.89 -4.68 -10.17
N LEU A 60 18.20 -4.73 -10.42
CA LEU A 60 18.74 -5.11 -11.72
C LEU A 60 18.44 -6.60 -11.97
N TYR A 61 17.89 -6.91 -13.14
CA TYR A 61 17.54 -8.27 -13.55
C TYR A 61 17.94 -8.52 -15.00
N THR A 62 18.77 -9.52 -15.22
CA THR A 62 19.37 -9.80 -16.53
C THR A 62 18.49 -10.73 -17.38
N ARG A 63 18.72 -10.70 -18.70
CA ARG A 63 18.04 -11.61 -19.63
C ARG A 63 18.28 -13.08 -19.31
N ASP A 64 19.49 -13.41 -18.87
CA ASP A 64 19.87 -14.78 -18.57
C ASP A 64 19.20 -15.28 -17.28
N GLU A 65 19.13 -14.44 -16.24
CA GLU A 65 18.34 -14.74 -15.04
C GLU A 65 16.87 -14.96 -15.39
N TYR A 66 16.29 -14.10 -16.23
CA TYR A 66 14.88 -14.22 -16.64
C TYR A 66 14.60 -15.53 -17.38
N LYS A 67 15.49 -15.92 -18.30
CA LYS A 67 15.38 -17.19 -19.03
C LYS A 67 15.55 -18.40 -18.11
N ALA A 68 16.54 -18.37 -17.23
CA ALA A 68 16.83 -19.46 -16.30
C ALA A 68 15.66 -19.71 -15.33
N ASN A 69 14.98 -18.64 -14.91
CA ASN A 69 13.89 -18.72 -13.93
C ASN A 69 12.48 -18.70 -14.55
N ASN A 70 12.36 -18.55 -15.87
CA ASN A 70 11.09 -18.39 -16.57
C ASN A 70 10.19 -17.26 -15.97
N GLY A 71 10.80 -16.11 -15.74
CA GLY A 71 10.17 -14.96 -15.06
C GLY A 71 11.00 -14.41 -13.91
N TYR A 72 10.59 -13.26 -13.39
CA TYR A 72 11.09 -12.72 -12.12
C TYR A 72 10.26 -13.27 -10.97
N HIS A 73 10.91 -13.71 -9.90
CA HIS A 73 10.26 -14.28 -8.72
C HIS A 73 10.64 -13.47 -7.49
N GLU A 74 9.63 -13.10 -6.70
CA GLU A 74 9.83 -12.44 -5.42
C GLU A 74 8.94 -13.06 -4.36
N ARG A 75 9.50 -13.32 -3.17
CA ARG A 75 8.69 -13.70 -2.01
C ARG A 75 7.99 -12.46 -1.48
N THR A 76 6.67 -12.51 -1.40
CA THR A 76 5.84 -11.48 -0.82
C THR A 76 5.82 -11.66 0.69
N GLN A 77 6.78 -11.03 1.37
CA GLN A 77 6.85 -11.04 2.84
C GLN A 77 5.82 -10.09 3.47
N ASP A 78 5.34 -9.10 2.71
CA ASP A 78 4.46 -8.04 3.17
C ASP A 78 3.07 -8.14 2.52
N ILE A 79 2.03 -8.07 3.35
CA ILE A 79 0.63 -8.07 2.92
C ILE A 79 0.23 -6.68 2.44
N GLY A 80 -0.44 -6.59 1.29
CA GLY A 80 -0.97 -5.34 0.74
C GLY A 80 -1.02 -5.32 -0.79
N ARG A 81 -1.29 -4.13 -1.34
CA ARG A 81 -1.26 -3.87 -2.79
C ARG A 81 0.07 -3.23 -3.17
N TRP A 82 0.70 -3.79 -4.19
CA TRP A 82 2.02 -3.40 -4.68
C TRP A 82 1.96 -3.08 -6.15
N VAL A 83 2.68 -2.04 -6.57
CA VAL A 83 2.89 -1.71 -7.97
C VAL A 83 4.33 -2.06 -8.32
N TYR A 84 4.48 -2.93 -9.32
CA TYR A 84 5.76 -3.24 -9.93
C TYR A 84 5.88 -2.48 -11.24
N THR A 85 7.01 -1.80 -11.45
CA THR A 85 7.35 -1.15 -12.70
C THR A 85 8.63 -1.76 -13.24
N VAL A 86 8.59 -2.25 -14.48
CA VAL A 86 9.76 -2.81 -15.17
C VAL A 86 10.29 -1.78 -16.16
N PHE A 87 11.52 -1.35 -15.98
CA PHE A 87 12.18 -0.42 -16.88
C PHE A 87 13.14 -1.20 -17.79
N ALA A 88 12.91 -1.14 -19.10
CA ALA A 88 13.91 -1.56 -20.06
C ALA A 88 15.14 -0.64 -19.94
N SER A 89 16.33 -1.24 -20.08
CA SER A 89 17.58 -0.49 -19.98
C SER A 89 18.56 -0.89 -21.08
N TRP A 90 19.39 0.06 -21.48
CA TRP A 90 20.62 -0.23 -22.20
C TRP A 90 21.78 0.52 -21.58
N MET A 91 22.99 0.12 -21.96
CA MET A 91 24.21 0.79 -21.55
C MET A 91 24.56 1.84 -22.59
N ASP A 92 24.57 3.10 -22.20
CA ASP A 92 25.20 4.17 -22.98
C ASP A 92 26.57 4.46 -22.36
N GLY A 93 27.62 3.92 -22.98
CA GLY A 93 28.96 3.85 -22.37
C GLY A 93 28.94 3.02 -21.07
N HIS A 94 29.20 3.68 -19.94
CA HIS A 94 29.24 3.06 -18.61
C HIS A 94 28.00 3.34 -17.75
N GLU A 95 27.06 4.17 -18.22
CA GLU A 95 25.87 4.51 -17.45
C GLU A 95 24.63 3.78 -17.99
N PRO A 96 23.78 3.23 -17.12
CA PRO A 96 22.49 2.71 -17.53
C PRO A 96 21.56 3.87 -17.90
N VAL A 97 20.90 3.73 -19.04
CA VAL A 97 19.79 4.59 -19.47
C VAL A 97 18.49 3.79 -19.32
N LEU A 98 17.54 4.34 -18.57
CA LEU A 98 16.23 3.72 -18.34
C LEU A 98 15.16 4.35 -19.23
N ILE A 99 14.28 3.51 -19.76
CA ILE A 99 13.21 3.93 -20.66
C ILE A 99 11.92 4.12 -19.89
N ARG A 100 11.39 5.34 -19.93
CA ARG A 100 10.12 5.73 -19.33
C ARG A 100 8.97 5.48 -20.30
N GLN A 101 8.18 4.45 -20.03
CA GLN A 101 6.96 4.17 -20.78
C GLN A 101 5.75 4.88 -20.15
N GLU A 102 5.07 5.72 -20.92
CA GLU A 102 3.89 6.47 -20.48
C GLU A 102 2.58 5.69 -20.67
N ASP A 103 2.61 4.62 -21.46
CA ASP A 103 1.45 3.75 -21.74
C ASP A 103 1.04 2.86 -20.54
N GLY A 104 1.88 2.79 -19.51
CA GLY A 104 1.67 1.98 -18.31
C GLY A 104 1.75 0.46 -18.55
N LEU A 105 2.09 0.00 -19.75
CA LEU A 105 2.17 -1.44 -20.07
C LEU A 105 3.30 -2.16 -19.33
N ASN A 106 4.24 -1.39 -18.81
CA ASN A 106 5.34 -1.87 -17.98
C ASN A 106 5.04 -1.84 -16.48
N ARG A 107 3.81 -1.51 -16.08
CA ARG A 107 3.35 -1.47 -14.70
C ARG A 107 2.36 -2.59 -14.40
N LYS A 108 2.48 -3.20 -13.22
CA LYS A 108 1.51 -4.19 -12.73
C LYS A 108 1.19 -3.97 -11.26
N GLU A 109 -0.08 -3.72 -10.97
CA GLU A 109 -0.60 -3.77 -9.61
C GLU A 109 -0.91 -5.22 -9.23
N ILE A 110 -0.47 -5.62 -8.05
CA ILE A 110 -0.61 -6.97 -7.49
C ILE A 110 -1.13 -6.84 -6.08
N SER A 111 -2.12 -7.67 -5.74
CA SER A 111 -2.61 -7.80 -4.36
C SER A 111 -2.06 -9.07 -3.74
N THR A 112 -1.41 -8.91 -2.59
CA THR A 112 -0.90 -10.01 -1.76
C THR A 112 -1.84 -10.32 -0.59
N GLY A 113 -3.06 -9.76 -0.63
CA GLY A 113 -4.03 -9.79 0.46
C GLY A 113 -4.32 -8.38 0.99
N LYS A 114 -5.19 -8.30 2.00
CA LYS A 114 -5.48 -7.06 2.74
C LYS A 114 -4.72 -7.04 4.04
N ALA A 115 -4.00 -5.97 4.32
CA ALA A 115 -3.32 -5.81 5.59
C ALA A 115 -4.35 -5.60 6.71
N ARG A 116 -4.17 -6.28 7.85
CA ARG A 116 -5.12 -6.21 8.96
C ARG A 116 -4.89 -4.99 9.83
N ILE A 117 -5.99 -4.34 10.18
CA ILE A 117 -6.07 -3.26 11.15
C ILE A 117 -7.03 -3.73 12.24
N ILE A 118 -6.48 -4.15 13.36
CA ILE A 118 -7.26 -4.60 14.52
C ILE A 118 -7.44 -3.42 15.47
N TYR A 119 -8.65 -3.14 15.91
CA TYR A 119 -8.89 -2.05 16.86
C TYR A 119 -9.76 -2.48 18.04
N SER A 120 -9.48 -1.87 19.20
CA SER A 120 -10.30 -2.04 20.40
C SER A 120 -10.66 -0.67 20.97
N ILE A 121 -11.86 -0.56 21.54
CA ILE A 121 -12.34 0.66 22.19
C ILE A 121 -12.72 0.29 23.62
N LYS A 122 -11.90 0.73 24.58
CA LYS A 122 -12.19 0.53 26.01
C LYS A 122 -12.82 1.78 26.59
N GLN A 123 -13.95 1.61 27.27
CA GLN A 123 -14.66 2.68 27.96
C GLN A 123 -14.57 2.50 29.47
N LYS A 124 -14.39 3.59 30.20
CA LYS A 124 -14.43 3.62 31.67
C LYS A 124 -15.34 4.76 32.12
N SER A 125 -16.35 4.43 32.90
CA SER A 125 -17.24 5.39 33.54
C SER A 125 -17.54 4.98 34.99
N SER A 126 -17.85 5.96 35.83
CA SER A 126 -18.39 5.74 37.18
C SER A 126 -19.89 6.03 37.21
N PHE A 127 -20.63 5.39 38.11
CA PHE A 127 -22.11 5.32 38.11
C PHE A 127 -22.82 6.69 38.08
N PHE A 128 -22.16 7.75 38.56
CA PHE A 128 -22.72 9.12 38.65
C PHE A 128 -22.06 10.17 37.73
N GLN A 129 -21.05 9.80 36.94
CA GLN A 129 -20.38 10.78 36.08
C GLN A 129 -21.18 11.09 34.80
N LYS A 130 -21.25 12.37 34.43
CA LYS A 130 -21.86 12.84 33.17
C LYS A 130 -21.05 12.45 31.93
N TYR A 131 -19.77 12.18 32.13
CA TYR A 131 -18.81 11.83 31.09
C TYR A 131 -18.21 10.45 31.35
N LYS A 132 -17.69 9.85 30.27
CA LYS A 132 -16.90 8.64 30.31
C LYS A 132 -15.62 8.85 29.51
N THR A 133 -14.60 8.09 29.87
CA THR A 133 -13.34 8.08 29.13
C THR A 133 -13.33 6.94 28.13
N ILE A 134 -12.76 7.20 26.95
CA ILE A 134 -12.54 6.22 25.90
C ILE A 134 -11.05 6.15 25.60
N GLN A 135 -10.50 4.94 25.64
CA GLN A 135 -9.16 4.62 25.16
C GLN A 135 -9.28 3.73 23.95
N MET A 136 -8.77 4.23 22.82
CA MET A 136 -8.69 3.46 21.58
C MET A 136 -7.31 2.83 21.45
N ARG A 137 -7.27 1.63 20.88
CA ARG A 137 -6.06 0.92 20.51
C ARG A 137 -6.20 0.48 19.07
N VAL A 138 -5.14 0.66 18.29
CA VAL A 138 -5.05 0.21 16.90
C VAL A 138 -3.78 -0.61 16.76
N THR A 139 -3.88 -1.80 16.18
CA THR A 139 -2.76 -2.69 15.87
C THR A 139 -2.73 -2.91 14.37
N THR A 140 -1.59 -2.66 13.74
CA THR A 140 -1.44 -2.76 12.27
C THR A 140 -0.24 -3.64 11.89
N GLU A 141 -0.35 -4.35 10.78
CA GLU A 141 0.76 -5.13 10.20
C GLU A 141 1.72 -4.25 9.39
N VAL A 142 1.21 -3.15 8.83
CA VAL A 142 1.95 -2.20 8.00
C VAL A 142 1.75 -0.76 8.51
N THR A 143 2.53 0.18 7.98
CA THR A 143 2.33 1.60 8.25
C THR A 143 1.02 2.06 7.63
N ILE A 144 0.15 2.70 8.41
CA ILE A 144 -1.13 3.24 7.94
C ILE A 144 -1.10 4.76 7.99
N HIS A 145 -1.41 5.41 6.87
CA HIS A 145 -1.48 6.86 6.82
C HIS A 145 -2.62 7.42 7.68
N LYS A 146 -2.40 8.59 8.32
CA LYS A 146 -3.39 9.24 9.21
C LYS A 146 -4.75 9.49 8.55
N GLU A 147 -4.74 9.63 7.22
CA GLU A 147 -5.91 9.88 6.39
C GLU A 147 -6.71 8.61 6.08
N VAL A 148 -6.21 7.42 6.39
CA VAL A 148 -6.90 6.15 6.12
C VAL A 148 -8.06 5.92 7.07
N LEU A 149 -7.88 6.27 8.35
CA LEU A 149 -8.85 6.01 9.42
C LEU A 149 -9.39 7.30 10.01
N CYS A 150 -10.62 7.21 10.52
CA CYS A 150 -11.21 8.20 11.41
C CYS A 150 -12.03 7.49 12.49
N TYR A 151 -12.35 8.20 13.57
CA TYR A 151 -13.38 7.75 14.50
C TYR A 151 -14.62 8.63 14.42
N VAL A 152 -15.78 8.02 14.55
CA VAL A 152 -17.08 8.71 14.55
C VAL A 152 -17.64 8.66 15.94
N LYS A 153 -18.17 9.79 16.42
CA LYS A 153 -18.89 9.89 17.69
C LYS A 153 -20.38 10.11 17.42
N LYS A 154 -21.24 9.33 18.06
CA LYS A 154 -22.69 9.45 17.98
C LYS A 154 -23.33 9.36 19.36
N GLN A 155 -24.35 10.16 19.60
CA GLN A 155 -25.14 10.07 20.83
C GLN A 155 -26.23 8.99 20.72
N GLY A 156 -26.44 8.23 21.77
CA GLY A 156 -27.55 7.27 21.92
C GLY A 156 -27.28 5.87 21.39
N SER A 157 -26.45 5.71 20.36
CA SER A 157 -26.05 4.40 19.82
C SER A 157 -24.71 4.45 19.11
N TYR A 158 -24.13 3.27 18.83
CA TYR A 158 -22.92 3.15 18.03
C TYR A 158 -23.16 3.66 16.60
N PRO A 159 -22.21 4.42 16.01
CA PRO A 159 -22.30 4.81 14.61
C PRO A 159 -22.35 3.57 13.69
N ALA A 160 -23.25 3.60 12.71
CA ALA A 160 -23.37 2.56 11.69
C ALA A 160 -22.40 2.79 10.50
N ASN A 161 -22.08 4.04 10.20
CA ASN A 161 -21.18 4.43 9.11
C ASN A 161 -20.49 5.78 9.41
N LYS A 162 -19.59 6.21 8.51
CA LYS A 162 -18.82 7.46 8.66
C LYS A 162 -19.69 8.71 8.81
N SER A 163 -20.85 8.75 8.15
CA SER A 163 -21.75 9.90 8.14
C SER A 163 -22.75 9.89 9.30
N ASP A 164 -22.77 8.83 10.11
CA ASP A 164 -23.71 8.62 11.21
C ASP A 164 -23.18 9.20 12.53
N GLY A 165 -22.78 10.48 12.52
CA GLY A 165 -22.26 11.18 13.68
C GLY A 165 -21.20 12.22 13.34
N THR A 166 -20.48 12.69 14.36
CA THR A 166 -19.36 13.62 14.19
C THR A 166 -18.09 12.85 13.89
N VAL A 167 -17.46 13.14 12.74
CA VAL A 167 -16.20 12.54 12.31
C VAL A 167 -15.02 13.27 12.94
N TYR A 168 -14.05 12.51 13.45
CA TYR A 168 -12.78 13.02 13.96
C TYR A 168 -11.62 12.35 13.23
N PRO A 169 -10.79 13.12 12.51
CA PRO A 169 -9.60 12.59 11.83
C PRO A 169 -8.48 12.30 12.82
N PHE A 170 -7.58 11.38 12.47
CA PHE A 170 -6.33 11.20 13.19
C PHE A 170 -5.27 12.18 12.69
N VAL A 171 -4.41 12.65 13.60
CA VAL A 171 -3.34 13.62 13.30
C VAL A 171 -1.99 12.97 13.01
N GLN A 172 -1.85 11.68 13.33
CA GLN A 172 -0.60 10.93 13.21
C GLN A 172 -0.81 9.61 12.43
N HIS A 173 0.24 9.17 11.75
CA HIS A 173 0.28 7.85 11.12
C HIS A 173 0.31 6.75 12.19
N PHE A 174 -0.07 5.53 11.81
CA PHE A 174 0.06 4.35 12.65
C PHE A 174 1.26 3.54 12.16
N SER A 175 2.27 3.39 13.01
CA SER A 175 3.39 2.49 12.74
C SER A 175 2.95 1.03 12.94
N PRO A 176 3.62 0.06 12.27
CA PRO A 176 3.41 -1.36 12.50
C PRO A 176 3.48 -1.71 13.99
N GLY A 177 2.63 -2.64 14.41
CA GLY A 177 2.44 -3.01 15.79
C GLY A 177 1.34 -2.20 16.47
N LYS A 178 1.43 -2.10 17.79
CA LYS A 178 0.35 -1.59 18.64
C LYS A 178 0.52 -0.10 18.95
N THR A 179 -0.48 0.68 18.58
CA THR A 179 -0.62 2.09 18.94
C THR A 179 -1.74 2.26 19.98
N ILE A 180 -1.41 2.89 21.11
CA ILE A 180 -2.41 3.33 22.10
C ILE A 180 -2.64 4.83 21.87
N LEU A 181 -3.89 5.19 21.56
CA LEU A 181 -4.25 6.57 21.31
C LEU A 181 -4.49 7.33 22.62
N PRO A 182 -4.34 8.67 22.62
CA PRO A 182 -4.71 9.50 23.75
C PRO A 182 -6.14 9.22 24.22
N ILE A 183 -6.34 9.26 25.54
CA ILE A 183 -7.67 9.10 26.13
C ILE A 183 -8.51 10.32 25.77
N ILE A 184 -9.73 10.08 25.32
CA ILE A 184 -10.72 11.14 25.06
C ILE A 184 -11.86 11.04 26.09
N GLU A 185 -12.42 12.19 26.44
CA GLU A 185 -13.62 12.27 27.26
C GLU A 185 -14.84 12.54 26.37
N VAL A 186 -15.90 11.75 26.57
CA VAL A 186 -17.16 11.87 25.82
C VAL A 186 -18.35 11.83 26.76
N GLY A 187 -19.52 12.29 26.31
CA GLY A 187 -20.74 12.19 27.12
C GLY A 187 -21.05 10.73 27.48
N LYS A 188 -21.70 10.50 28.62
CA LYS A 188 -22.07 9.14 29.08
C LYS A 188 -22.81 8.33 28.01
N ASN A 189 -23.67 9.01 27.24
CA ASN A 189 -24.49 8.43 26.17
C ASN A 189 -23.85 8.54 24.78
N ASP A 190 -22.60 8.98 24.67
CA ASP A 190 -21.87 9.02 23.40
C ASP A 190 -21.18 7.67 23.14
N PHE A 191 -21.16 7.26 21.89
CA PHE A 191 -20.53 6.03 21.43
C PHE A 191 -19.56 6.36 20.30
N VAL A 192 -18.48 5.58 20.22
CA VAL A 192 -17.41 5.80 19.24
C VAL A 192 -17.14 4.51 18.48
N ARG A 193 -16.87 4.64 17.18
CA ARG A 193 -16.42 3.53 16.32
C ARG A 193 -15.42 4.03 15.27
N LEU A 194 -14.48 3.18 14.87
CA LEU A 194 -13.52 3.47 13.81
C LEU A 194 -14.07 3.10 12.43
N PHE A 195 -13.68 3.88 11.43
CA PHE A 195 -14.04 3.66 10.03
C PHE A 195 -12.88 4.05 9.12
N PHE A 196 -12.88 3.50 7.90
CA PHE A 196 -12.13 4.08 6.80
C PHE A 196 -12.71 5.45 6.42
N THR A 197 -11.85 6.41 6.14
CA THR A 197 -12.27 7.73 5.62
C THR A 197 -12.87 7.61 4.21
N ASP A 198 -12.39 6.64 3.43
CA ASP A 198 -12.91 6.22 2.13
C ASP A 198 -13.00 4.68 2.10
N GLY A 199 -14.22 4.15 2.27
CA GLY A 199 -14.49 2.72 2.35
C GLY A 199 -14.09 1.95 1.09
N PRO A 200 -14.55 2.33 -0.12
CA PRO A 200 -14.14 1.71 -1.37
C PRO A 200 -12.62 1.72 -1.59
N LYS A 201 -11.95 2.86 -1.40
CA LYS A 201 -10.50 2.99 -1.61
C LYS A 201 -9.71 2.14 -0.61
N TYR A 202 -9.95 2.33 0.69
CA TYR A 202 -9.13 1.72 1.72
C TYR A 202 -9.54 0.28 2.04
N GLY A 203 -10.81 -0.08 1.87
CA GLY A 203 -11.29 -1.45 2.01
C GLY A 203 -10.74 -2.41 0.94
N ALA A 204 -10.17 -1.90 -0.16
CA ALA A 204 -9.44 -2.71 -1.13
C ALA A 204 -8.02 -3.08 -0.65
N MET A 205 -7.44 -2.29 0.26
CA MET A 205 -6.06 -2.45 0.77
C MET A 205 -6.01 -3.07 2.16
N TYR A 206 -7.02 -2.77 2.97
CA TYR A 206 -7.02 -3.00 4.40
C TYR A 206 -8.29 -3.71 4.84
N GLU A 207 -8.17 -4.49 5.90
CA GLU A 207 -9.31 -5.08 6.61
C GLU A 207 -9.37 -4.47 8.02
N LEU A 208 -10.50 -3.82 8.36
CA LEU A 208 -10.70 -3.18 9.65
C LEU A 208 -11.53 -4.10 10.56
N ILE A 209 -10.87 -4.67 11.58
CA ILE A 209 -11.41 -5.74 12.42
C ILE A 209 -11.58 -5.22 13.87
N PRO A 210 -12.80 -5.23 14.44
CA PRO A 210 -12.98 -4.96 15.87
C PRO A 210 -12.48 -6.14 16.72
N GLU A 211 -11.77 -5.85 17.81
CA GLU A 211 -11.43 -6.77 18.91
C GLU A 211 -12.58 -6.91 19.92
#